data_AF-A0A1V6CU38-F1
#
_entry.id   AF-A0A1V6CU38-F1
#
_cell.length_a   1.000
_cell.length_b   1.000
_cell.length_c   1.000
_cell.angle_alpha   90.00
_cell.angle_beta   90.00
_cell.angle_gamma   90.00
#
_symmetry.space_group_name_H-M   'P 1'
#
loop_
_entity.id
_entity.type
_entity.pdbx_description
1 polymer ?
#
loop_
_entity_poly.entity_id
_entity_poly.type
_entity_poly.pdbx_seq_one_letter_code
_entity_poly.pdbx_strand_id
1 'polypeptide(L)' 'MTTKDRAIKTIQELPDTATWEDISERIRFLAGIDKGLADIKAGKVVPHEEVKESLKEWLSK' A
#
# COMPACT_ATOMS: atom_id res chain seq x y z
N MET A 1 -5.99 18.24 -4.94
CA MET A 1 -4.58 17.84 -5.12
C MET A 1 -4.56 16.62 -6.03
N THR A 2 -3.80 16.65 -7.12
CA THR A 2 -3.73 15.52 -8.06
C THR A 2 -2.81 14.41 -7.54
N THR A 3 -2.86 13.21 -8.13
CA THR A 3 -1.90 12.13 -7.85
C THR A 3 -0.46 12.60 -8.10
N LYS A 4 -0.25 13.41 -9.14
CA LYS A 4 1.06 14.00 -9.46
C LYS A 4 1.54 14.92 -8.35
N ASP A 5 0.69 15.83 -7.87
CA ASP A 5 1.07 16.78 -6.80
C ASP A 5 1.43 16.03 -5.51
N ARG A 6 0.67 14.97 -5.17
CA ARG A 6 0.92 14.13 -4.01
C ARG A 6 2.26 13.38 -4.13
N ALA A 7 2.56 12.85 -5.32
CA ALA A 7 3.82 12.18 -5.61
C ALA A 7 5.01 13.15 -5.52
N ILE A 8 4.90 14.36 -6.04
CA ILE A 8 5.98 15.36 -5.93
C ILE A 8 6.21 15.72 -4.46
N LYS A 9 5.13 16.05 -3.73
CA LYS A 9 5.23 16.42 -2.31
C LYS A 9 5.88 15.31 -1.48
N THR A 10 5.46 14.06 -1.67
CA THR A 10 6.00 12.95 -0.87
C THR A 10 7.47 12.66 -1.17
N ILE A 11 7.93 12.92 -2.40
CA ILE A 11 9.35 12.81 -2.78
C ILE A 11 10.15 13.96 -2.16
N GLN A 12 9.59 15.18 -2.14
CA GLN A 12 10.24 16.35 -1.51
C GLN A 12 10.42 16.21 0.02
N GLU A 13 9.64 15.34 0.66
CA GLU A 13 9.76 15.03 2.09
C GLU A 13 10.86 14.00 2.39
N LEU A 14 11.45 13.36 1.37
CA LEU A 14 12.55 12.42 1.56
C LEU A 14 13.86 13.18 1.83
N PRO A 15 14.82 12.57 2.56
CA PRO A 15 16.15 13.14 2.74
C PRO A 15 16.87 13.32 1.40
N ASP A 16 17.78 14.29 1.31
CA ASP A 16 18.61 14.51 0.11
C ASP A 16 19.49 13.30 -0.26
N THR A 17 19.70 12.39 0.69
CA THR A 17 20.44 11.13 0.49
C THR A 17 19.57 9.98 -0.05
N ALA A 18 18.29 10.22 -0.32
CA ALA A 18 17.36 9.19 -0.78
C ALA A 18 17.80 8.59 -2.12
N THR A 19 17.71 7.27 -2.20
CA THR A 19 18.04 6.48 -3.39
C THR A 19 16.83 6.32 -4.31
N TRP A 20 17.06 5.78 -5.51
CA TRP A 20 15.97 5.42 -6.42
C TRP A 20 15.05 4.37 -5.80
N GLU A 21 15.61 3.44 -5.04
CA GLU A 21 14.88 2.42 -4.29
C GLU A 21 13.93 3.07 -3.28
N ASP A 22 14.41 4.01 -2.46
CA ASP A 22 13.60 4.72 -1.45
C ASP A 22 12.43 5.47 -2.09
N ILE A 23 12.70 6.18 -3.20
CA ILE A 23 11.67 6.91 -3.96
C ILE A 23 10.63 5.92 -4.50
N SER A 24 11.09 4.81 -5.10
CA SER A 24 10.20 3.80 -5.68
C SER A 24 9.32 3.12 -4.63
N GLU A 25 9.88 2.82 -3.46
CA GLU A 25 9.17 2.21 -2.33
C GLU A 25 8.10 3.16 -1.80
N ARG A 26 8.46 4.43 -1.56
CA ARG A 26 7.52 5.47 -1.10
C ARG A 26 6.33 5.60 -2.03
N ILE A 27 6.57 5.62 -3.35
CA ILE A 27 5.51 5.73 -4.36
C ILE A 27 4.66 4.46 -4.39
N ARG A 28 5.28 3.27 -4.37
CA ARG A 28 4.55 1.98 -4.36
C ARG A 28 3.68 1.85 -3.10
N PHE A 29 4.19 2.26 -1.95
CA PHE A 29 3.45 2.23 -0.69
C PHE A 29 2.16 3.07 -0.76
N LEU A 30 2.27 4.32 -1.20
CA LEU A 30 1.10 5.22 -1.33
C LEU A 30 0.10 4.73 -2.38
N ALA A 31 0.59 4.22 -3.51
CA ALA A 31 -0.27 3.60 -4.53
C ALA A 31 -1.01 2.37 -3.97
N GLY A 32 -0.35 1.57 -3.13
CA GLY A 32 -0.96 0.43 -2.44
C GLY A 32 -2.07 0.85 -1.49
N ILE A 33 -1.88 1.92 -0.72
CA ILE A 33 -2.92 2.50 0.16
C ILE A 33 -4.13 2.95 -0.66
N ASP A 34 -3.90 3.74 -1.71
CA ASP A 34 -4.99 4.28 -2.54
C ASP A 34 -5.77 3.14 -3.21
N LYS A 35 -5.08 2.08 -3.65
CA LYS A 35 -5.72 0.86 -4.16
C LYS A 35 -6.56 0.17 -3.08
N GLY A 36 -6.01 -0.05 -1.88
CA GLY A 36 -6.73 -0.68 -0.77
C GLY A 36 -7.99 0.08 -0.37
N LEU A 37 -7.92 1.41 -0.31
CA LEU A 37 -9.08 2.27 -0.07
C LEU A 37 -10.13 2.16 -1.17
N ALA A 38 -9.71 2.09 -2.44
CA ALA A 38 -10.61 1.88 -3.56
C ALA A 38 -11.27 0.49 -3.53
N ASP A 39 -10.52 -0.55 -3.18
CA ASP A 39 -11.02 -1.91 -3.03
C ASP A 39 -12.06 -2.00 -1.90
N ILE A 40 -11.82 -1.35 -0.75
CA ILE A 40 -12.80 -1.23 0.35
C ILE A 40 -14.09 -0.57 -0.15
N LYS A 41 -13.98 0.58 -0.83
CA LYS A 41 -15.15 1.30 -1.36
C LYS A 41 -15.93 0.47 -2.39
N ALA A 42 -15.24 -0.37 -3.15
CA ALA A 42 -15.83 -1.27 -4.13
C ALA A 42 -16.36 -2.58 -3.53
N GLY A 43 -16.23 -2.79 -2.21
CA GLY A 43 -16.62 -4.03 -1.55
C GLY A 43 -15.71 -5.22 -1.86
N LYS A 44 -14.53 -5.00 -2.45
CA LYS A 44 -13.52 -6.02 -2.73
C LYS A 44 -12.69 -6.32 -1.48
N VAL A 45 -13.36 -6.84 -0.46
CA VAL A 45 -12.78 -7.20 0.83
C VAL A 45 -12.96 -8.69 1.09
N VAL A 46 -12.07 -9.26 1.89
CA VAL A 46 -12.20 -10.64 2.36
C VAL A 46 -12.64 -10.60 3.83
N PRO A 47 -13.74 -11.30 4.21
CA PRO A 47 -14.16 -11.41 5.59
C PRO A 47 -13.08 -12.01 6.49
N HIS A 48 -13.03 -11.57 7.75
CA HIS A 48 -12.03 -12.02 8.73
C HIS A 48 -11.98 -13.54 8.90
N GLU A 49 -13.15 -14.19 8.89
CA GLU A 49 -13.22 -15.66 9.04
C GLU A 49 -12.62 -16.39 7.82
N GLU A 50 -12.82 -15.89 6.60
CA GLU A 50 -12.17 -16.47 5.41
C GLU A 50 -10.65 -16.30 5.45
N VAL A 51 -10.15 -15.16 5.95
CA VAL A 51 -8.72 -14.95 6.16
C VAL A 51 -8.16 -15.98 7.16
N LYS A 52 -8.82 -16.17 8.31
CA LYS A 52 -8.41 -17.18 9.31
C LYS A 52 -8.34 -18.58 8.70
N GLU A 53 -9.37 -18.99 7.96
CA GLU A 53 -9.38 -20.30 7.29
C GLU A 53 -8.20 -20.44 6.33
N SER A 54 -7.93 -19.43 5.49
CA SER A 54 -6.83 -19.46 4.52
C SER A 54 -5.43 -19.58 5.17
N LEU A 55 -5.26 -19.06 6.38
CA LEU A 55 -3.98 -19.07 7.09
C LEU A 55 -3.73 -20.37 7.87
N LYS A 56 -4.75 -21.23 8.07
CA LYS A 56 -4.60 -22.48 8.83
C LYS A 56 -3.52 -23.39 8.26
N GLU A 57 -3.40 -23.46 6.93
CA GLU A 57 -2.39 -24.30 6.25
C GLU A 57 -0.95 -23.88 6.56
N TRP A 58 -0.72 -22.59 6.84
CA TRP A 58 0.60 -22.03 7.09
C TRP A 58 0.95 -22.01 8.59
N LEU A 59 -0.07 -21.88 9.43
CA LEU A 59 0.05 -21.74 10.88
C LEU A 59 -0.10 -23.05 11.65
N SER A 60 -0.42 -24.18 10.99
CA SER A 60 -0.61 -25.49 11.62
C SER A 60 0.69 -26.21 12.00
N LYS A 61 1.77 -25.49 12.32
CA LYS A 61 3.05 -26.05 12.80
C LYS A 61 3.29 -25.76 14.27
#